data_AF-A0AAU5WC67-F1
#
_entry.id   AF-A0AAU5WC67-F1
#
_cell.length_a   1.000
_cell.length_b   1.000
_cell.length_c   1.000
_cell.angle_alpha   90.00
_cell.angle_beta   90.00
_cell.angle_gamma   90.00
#
_symmetry.space_group_name_H-M   'P 1'
#
loop_
_entity.id
_entity.type
_entity.pdbx_description
1 polymer ?
#
loop_
_entity_poly.entity_id
_entity_poly.type
_entity_poly.pdbx_seq_one_letter_code
_entity_poly.pdbx_strand_id
1 'polypeptide(L)'
;MRTASLIVGLAALTTTGLMVAPAYAAAGKVDGSVTAVGTTCTWTNATTSNTPPNTLTVDHTTISASCGGGVTVGLSNSPTVTFNDTAGTATSPSVGVTATVSGLNCGYSVSNLSLARQGTTRTYTGGPFTASKTSGSFLCPGTATVDSASFSFH
;
A
#
# COMPACT_ATOMS: atom_id res chain seq x y z
N MET A 1 -24.40 42.43 64.06
CA MET A 1 -22.92 42.31 64.16
C MET A 1 -22.53 41.00 63.48
N ARG A 2 -21.60 41.06 62.52
CA ARG A 2 -21.30 40.00 61.54
C ARG A 2 -20.45 38.88 62.14
N THR A 3 -20.93 37.63 62.11
CA THR A 3 -20.16 36.41 62.32
C THR A 3 -19.76 35.80 60.98
N ALA A 4 -18.50 35.43 60.88
CA ALA A 4 -17.83 34.85 59.72
C ALA A 4 -18.37 33.47 59.32
N SER A 5 -18.24 33.11 58.04
CA SER A 5 -18.06 31.72 57.62
C SER A 5 -17.39 31.67 56.24
N LEU A 6 -16.14 31.17 56.24
CA LEU A 6 -15.41 30.72 55.06
C LEU A 6 -16.09 29.47 54.50
N ILE A 7 -16.33 29.42 53.19
CA ILE A 7 -16.55 28.16 52.48
C ILE A 7 -15.58 28.11 51.29
N VAL A 8 -14.51 27.36 51.52
CA VAL A 8 -13.62 26.81 50.52
C VAL A 8 -14.39 25.68 49.83
N GLY A 9 -14.56 25.76 48.52
CA GLY A 9 -15.17 24.72 47.70
C GLY A 9 -14.34 24.47 46.45
N LEU A 10 -13.18 23.85 46.60
CA LEU A 10 -12.39 23.31 45.49
C LEU A 10 -13.11 22.06 44.96
N ALA A 11 -13.91 22.23 43.91
CA ALA A 11 -14.42 21.10 43.13
C ALA A 11 -13.33 20.67 42.14
N ALA A 12 -12.57 19.63 42.50
CA ALA A 12 -11.66 18.95 41.58
C ALA A 12 -12.47 18.09 40.60
N LEU A 13 -12.72 18.60 39.40
CA LEU A 13 -13.22 17.81 38.29
C LEU A 13 -12.09 16.91 37.77
N THR A 14 -12.08 15.65 38.18
CA THR A 14 -11.27 14.62 37.55
C THR A 14 -11.87 14.29 36.18
N THR A 15 -11.45 15.02 35.15
CA THR A 15 -11.70 14.63 33.75
C THR A 15 -10.91 13.37 33.49
N THR A 16 -11.57 12.22 33.54
CA THR A 16 -11.07 10.96 32.98
C THR A 16 -10.88 11.15 31.48
N GLY A 17 -9.65 11.50 31.08
CA GLY A 17 -9.24 11.44 29.69
C GLY A 17 -9.30 10.00 29.22
N LEU A 18 -10.42 9.64 28.58
CA LEU A 18 -10.49 8.46 27.73
C LEU A 18 -9.50 8.67 26.59
N MET A 19 -8.26 8.21 26.79
CA MET A 19 -7.35 7.99 25.69
C MET A 19 -7.97 6.88 24.85
N VAL A 20 -8.65 7.27 23.77
CA VAL A 20 -8.95 6.36 22.67
C VAL A 20 -7.59 5.97 22.10
N ALA A 21 -7.02 4.88 22.62
CA ALA A 21 -5.91 4.23 21.97
C ALA A 21 -6.38 3.89 20.54
N PRO A 22 -5.62 4.25 19.50
CA PRO A 22 -5.97 3.81 18.16
C PRO A 22 -6.04 2.29 18.21
N ALA A 23 -7.23 1.74 17.94
CA ALA A 23 -7.38 0.31 17.73
C ALA A 23 -6.47 -0.04 16.56
N TYR A 24 -5.34 -0.69 16.84
CA TYR A 24 -4.49 -1.24 15.80
C TYR A 24 -5.36 -2.18 14.98
N ALA A 25 -5.76 -1.74 13.80
CA ALA A 25 -6.51 -2.58 12.89
C ALA A 25 -5.66 -3.82 12.58
N ALA A 26 -6.29 -4.99 12.57
CA ALA A 26 -5.58 -6.23 12.27
C ALA A 26 -4.86 -6.10 10.93
N ALA A 27 -3.59 -6.51 10.91
CA ALA A 27 -2.81 -6.55 9.67
C ALA A 27 -3.53 -7.47 8.67
N GLY A 28 -3.76 -6.96 7.46
CA GLY A 28 -4.36 -7.72 6.38
C GLY A 28 -3.30 -8.43 5.53
N LYS A 29 -3.77 -9.12 4.50
CA LYS A 29 -2.94 -9.75 3.49
C LYS A 29 -3.32 -9.28 2.08
N VAL A 30 -2.35 -9.31 1.19
CA VAL A 30 -2.56 -9.04 -0.23
C VAL A 30 -1.76 -10.03 -1.07
N ASP A 31 -2.48 -10.69 -1.96
CA ASP A 31 -1.88 -11.41 -3.09
C ASP A 31 -1.79 -10.46 -4.28
N GLY A 32 -0.80 -10.64 -5.13
CA GLY A 32 -0.75 -9.84 -6.34
C GLY A 32 -0.04 -10.51 -7.50
N SER A 33 -0.35 -9.99 -8.67
CA SER A 33 0.33 -10.32 -9.91
C SER A 33 0.56 -9.07 -10.74
N VAL A 34 1.70 -9.03 -11.42
CA VAL A 34 2.05 -7.97 -12.35
C VAL A 34 2.62 -8.63 -13.60
N THR A 35 2.10 -8.26 -14.76
CA THR A 35 2.65 -8.64 -16.05
C THR A 35 3.32 -7.42 -16.66
N ALA A 36 4.60 -7.54 -16.99
CA ALA A 36 5.37 -6.49 -17.65
C ALA A 36 6.28 -7.12 -18.71
N VAL A 37 6.26 -6.58 -19.92
CA VAL A 37 7.09 -7.03 -21.04
C VAL A 37 6.93 -8.55 -21.28
N GLY A 38 5.69 -9.04 -21.17
CA GLY A 38 5.36 -10.46 -21.34
C GLY A 38 5.82 -11.39 -20.22
N THR A 39 6.41 -10.87 -19.14
CA THR A 39 6.78 -11.64 -17.95
C THR A 39 5.79 -11.38 -16.83
N THR A 40 5.20 -12.43 -16.29
CA THR A 40 4.32 -12.35 -15.11
C THR A 40 5.10 -12.67 -13.85
N CYS A 41 4.97 -11.78 -12.87
CA CYS A 41 5.44 -11.92 -11.51
C CYS A 41 4.24 -12.08 -10.58
N THR A 42 4.30 -13.03 -9.66
CA THR A 42 3.24 -13.25 -8.66
C THR A 42 3.81 -13.35 -7.25
N TRP A 43 3.05 -12.91 -6.27
CA TRP A 43 3.35 -13.10 -4.86
C TRP A 43 2.06 -13.36 -4.10
N THR A 44 2.19 -13.94 -2.91
CA THR A 44 1.06 -14.19 -2.01
C THR A 44 1.36 -13.72 -0.59
N ASN A 45 0.31 -13.42 0.15
CA ASN A 45 0.34 -13.13 1.58
C ASN A 45 1.28 -11.97 2.01
N ALA A 46 1.47 -10.96 1.14
CA ALA A 46 2.17 -9.75 1.54
C ALA A 46 1.38 -9.04 2.64
N THR A 47 2.06 -8.48 3.63
CA THR A 47 1.43 -7.91 4.81
C THR A 47 0.94 -6.50 4.53
N THR A 48 -0.27 -6.19 4.99
CA THR A 48 -0.81 -4.83 4.95
C THR A 48 -1.03 -4.28 6.36
N SER A 49 -0.89 -2.97 6.53
CA SER A 49 -1.06 -2.32 7.84
C SER A 49 -2.51 -2.32 8.35
N ASN A 50 -3.47 -2.63 7.49
CA ASN A 50 -4.91 -2.62 7.75
C ASN A 50 -5.63 -3.45 6.65
N THR A 51 -6.94 -3.58 6.70
CA THR A 51 -7.77 -4.24 5.68
C THR A 51 -8.70 -3.24 4.98
N PRO A 52 -9.05 -3.46 3.69
CA PRO A 52 -10.04 -2.64 3.00
C PRO A 52 -11.41 -2.70 3.72
N PRO A 53 -12.20 -1.61 3.71
CA PRO A 53 -12.04 -0.41 2.89
C PRO A 53 -11.13 0.66 3.50
N ASN A 54 -10.50 0.41 4.65
CA ASN A 54 -9.61 1.38 5.26
C ASN A 54 -8.36 1.59 4.40
N THR A 55 -7.83 2.81 4.43
CA THR A 55 -6.51 3.07 3.83
C THR A 55 -5.47 2.20 4.51
N LEU A 56 -4.62 1.56 3.71
CA LEU A 56 -3.59 0.66 4.19
C LEU A 56 -2.26 0.94 3.50
N THR A 57 -1.19 0.43 4.07
CA THR A 57 0.13 0.38 3.44
C THR A 57 0.50 -1.07 3.20
N VAL A 58 1.02 -1.40 2.02
CA VAL A 58 1.57 -2.73 1.72
C VAL A 58 3.03 -2.77 2.13
N ASP A 59 3.42 -3.70 2.99
CA ASP A 59 4.80 -3.86 3.42
C ASP A 59 5.64 -4.52 2.33
N HIS A 60 6.47 -3.71 1.67
CA HIS A 60 7.31 -4.16 0.57
C HIS A 60 8.31 -5.25 0.98
N THR A 61 8.73 -5.29 2.25
CA THR A 61 9.71 -6.27 2.73
C THR A 61 9.15 -7.69 2.79
N THR A 62 7.82 -7.81 2.79
CA THR A 62 7.12 -9.10 2.82
C THR A 62 6.76 -9.62 1.42
N ILE A 63 7.05 -8.85 0.37
CA ILE A 63 6.79 -9.25 -1.01
C ILE A 63 7.96 -10.08 -1.51
N SER A 64 7.69 -11.35 -1.75
CA SER A 64 8.60 -12.27 -2.43
C SER A 64 7.97 -12.68 -3.75
N ALA A 65 8.23 -11.90 -4.81
CA ALA A 65 7.64 -12.17 -6.11
C ALA A 65 8.42 -13.26 -6.87
N SER A 66 7.69 -14.24 -7.39
CA SER A 66 8.20 -15.24 -8.33
C SER A 66 7.88 -14.78 -9.74
N CYS A 67 8.89 -14.58 -10.57
CA CYS A 67 8.74 -14.19 -11.97
C CYS A 67 9.25 -15.28 -12.90
N GLY A 68 8.65 -15.39 -14.08
CA GLY A 68 9.22 -16.19 -15.17
C GLY A 68 10.56 -15.63 -15.68
N GLY A 69 11.38 -16.48 -16.31
CA GLY A 69 12.51 -16.02 -17.13
C GLY A 69 13.75 -15.50 -16.38
N GLY A 70 13.92 -15.82 -15.09
CA GLY A 70 15.12 -15.44 -14.33
C GLY A 70 15.16 -13.97 -13.89
N VAL A 71 14.02 -13.29 -13.93
CA VAL A 71 13.85 -11.93 -13.42
C VAL A 71 13.49 -11.99 -11.94
N THR A 72 14.04 -11.09 -11.12
CA THR A 72 13.57 -10.89 -9.74
C THR A 72 12.92 -9.53 -9.65
N VAL A 73 11.69 -9.47 -9.15
CA VAL A 73 10.97 -8.21 -8.93
C VAL A 73 10.71 -8.03 -7.44
N GLY A 74 10.91 -6.80 -6.97
CA GLY A 74 10.53 -6.36 -5.62
C GLY A 74 9.88 -4.99 -5.68
N LEU A 75 9.20 -4.60 -4.60
CA LEU A 75 8.79 -3.21 -4.43
C LEU A 75 9.92 -2.42 -3.76
N SER A 76 10.17 -1.20 -4.24
CA SER A 76 11.22 -0.33 -3.68
C SER A 76 10.72 0.58 -2.56
N ASN A 77 9.40 0.64 -2.36
CA ASN A 77 8.74 1.38 -1.28
C ASN A 77 7.52 0.59 -0.81
N SER A 78 7.02 0.91 0.39
CA SER A 78 5.74 0.41 0.90
C SER A 78 4.60 1.32 0.42
N PRO A 79 3.83 0.97 -0.63
CA PRO A 79 2.82 1.87 -1.18
C PRO A 79 1.61 1.98 -0.26
N THR A 80 1.10 3.21 -0.13
CA THR A 80 -0.21 3.47 0.49
C THR A 80 -1.31 3.26 -0.53
N VAL A 81 -2.34 2.50 -0.17
CA VAL A 81 -3.51 2.19 -1.00
C VAL A 81 -4.75 2.76 -0.35
N THR A 82 -5.49 3.56 -1.12
CA THR A 82 -6.78 4.14 -0.73
C THR A 82 -7.90 3.50 -1.54
N PHE A 83 -9.01 3.15 -0.90
CA PHE A 83 -10.15 2.51 -1.54
C PHE A 83 -11.31 3.48 -1.69
N ASN A 84 -11.97 3.47 -2.84
CA ASN A 84 -13.25 4.09 -3.06
C ASN A 84 -14.25 2.99 -3.43
N ASP A 85 -14.99 2.51 -2.43
CA ASP A 85 -15.93 1.40 -2.60
C ASP A 85 -17.12 1.77 -3.49
N THR A 86 -17.54 3.04 -3.49
CA THR A 86 -18.63 3.54 -4.34
C THR A 86 -18.23 3.54 -5.81
N ALA A 87 -17.01 3.97 -6.13
CA ALA A 87 -16.47 3.93 -7.48
C ALA A 87 -15.87 2.56 -7.85
N GLY A 88 -15.72 1.65 -6.88
CA GLY A 88 -15.04 0.38 -7.08
C GLY A 88 -13.59 0.54 -7.48
N THR A 89 -12.82 1.43 -6.85
CA THR A 89 -11.41 1.67 -7.21
C THR A 89 -10.46 1.56 -6.02
N ALA A 90 -9.23 1.15 -6.29
CA ALA A 90 -8.09 1.23 -5.39
C ALA A 90 -7.01 2.10 -6.03
N THR A 91 -6.49 3.07 -5.29
CA THR A 91 -5.53 4.05 -5.80
C THR A 91 -4.28 4.12 -4.93
N SER A 92 -3.13 4.36 -5.57
CA SER A 92 -1.87 4.62 -4.89
C SER A 92 -1.12 5.76 -5.59
N PRO A 93 -0.61 6.76 -4.84
CA PRO A 93 0.07 7.90 -5.45
C PRO A 93 1.37 7.49 -6.15
N SER A 94 2.08 6.49 -5.62
CA SER A 94 3.31 5.99 -6.21
C SER A 94 3.59 4.55 -5.79
N VAL A 95 3.87 3.71 -6.78
CA VAL A 95 4.37 2.34 -6.59
C VAL A 95 5.72 2.23 -7.26
N GLY A 96 6.77 2.07 -6.47
CA GLY A 96 8.13 1.85 -6.89
C GLY A 96 8.45 0.36 -6.95
N VAL A 97 9.14 -0.04 -8.01
CA VAL A 97 9.45 -1.43 -8.33
C VAL A 97 10.94 -1.52 -8.67
N THR A 98 11.62 -2.50 -8.13
CA THR A 98 12.98 -2.89 -8.55
C THR A 98 12.91 -4.19 -9.32
N ALA A 99 13.49 -4.21 -10.51
CA ALA A 99 13.65 -5.41 -11.32
C ALA A 99 15.13 -5.73 -11.49
N THR A 100 15.52 -6.95 -11.18
CA THR A 100 16.87 -7.47 -11.43
C THR A 100 16.82 -8.46 -12.58
N VAL A 101 17.59 -8.19 -13.65
CA VAL A 101 17.72 -9.06 -14.83
C VAL A 101 19.21 -9.27 -15.10
N SER A 102 19.66 -10.53 -15.12
CA SER A 102 21.07 -10.88 -15.42
C SER A 102 22.10 -10.09 -14.58
N GLY A 103 21.77 -9.81 -13.31
CA GLY A 103 22.61 -9.04 -12.39
C GLY A 103 22.52 -7.51 -12.51
N LEU A 104 21.74 -6.99 -13.47
CA LEU A 104 21.45 -5.56 -13.59
C LEU A 104 20.18 -5.23 -12.80
N ASN A 105 20.30 -4.32 -11.83
CA ASN A 105 19.17 -3.80 -11.07
C ASN A 105 18.67 -2.49 -11.68
N CYS A 106 17.38 -2.44 -11.99
CA CYS A 106 16.69 -1.29 -12.55
C CYS A 106 15.50 -0.92 -11.66
N GLY A 107 15.47 0.31 -11.18
CA GLY A 107 14.34 0.86 -10.42
C GLY A 107 13.39 1.62 -11.34
N TYR A 108 12.09 1.38 -11.17
CA TYR A 108 11.02 2.06 -11.85
C TYR A 108 9.95 2.52 -10.87
N SER A 109 9.11 3.48 -11.26
CA SER A 109 7.94 3.88 -10.50
C SER A 109 6.76 4.16 -11.41
N VAL A 110 5.58 3.72 -10.97
CA VAL A 110 4.28 4.10 -11.54
C VAL A 110 3.66 5.13 -10.60
N SER A 111 3.31 6.30 -11.15
CA SER A 111 2.62 7.37 -10.42
C SER A 111 1.12 7.30 -10.65
N ASN A 112 0.34 7.71 -9.65
CA ASN A 112 -1.13 7.75 -9.71
C ASN A 112 -1.75 6.42 -10.17
N LEU A 113 -1.27 5.31 -9.60
CA LEU A 113 -1.82 3.99 -9.89
C LEU A 113 -3.31 3.97 -9.51
N SER A 114 -4.14 3.51 -10.44
CA SER A 114 -5.57 3.29 -10.23
C SER A 114 -5.97 1.94 -10.77
N LEU A 115 -6.65 1.15 -9.95
CA LEU A 115 -7.11 -0.20 -10.25
C LEU A 115 -8.61 -0.28 -10.02
N ALA A 116 -9.32 -1.01 -10.89
CA ALA A 116 -10.74 -1.22 -10.81
C ALA A 116 -11.06 -2.54 -10.08
N ARG A 117 -12.05 -2.50 -9.19
CA ARG A 117 -12.56 -3.65 -8.46
C ARG A 117 -13.23 -4.63 -9.43
N GLN A 118 -12.97 -5.91 -9.23
CA GLN A 118 -13.58 -6.98 -10.00
C GLN A 118 -14.81 -7.53 -9.27
N GLY A 119 -15.99 -7.25 -9.81
CA GLY A 119 -17.27 -7.68 -9.23
C GLY A 119 -17.44 -7.19 -7.79
N THR A 120 -17.75 -8.13 -6.88
CA THR A 120 -17.95 -7.85 -5.45
C THR A 120 -16.76 -8.24 -4.58
N THR A 121 -15.69 -8.79 -5.14
CA THR A 121 -14.51 -9.22 -4.36
C THR A 121 -13.60 -8.05 -4.01
N ARG A 122 -12.60 -8.26 -3.15
CA ARG A 122 -11.53 -7.28 -2.87
C ARG A 122 -10.35 -7.43 -3.84
N THR A 123 -10.64 -7.88 -5.06
CA THR A 123 -9.68 -7.98 -6.15
C THR A 123 -9.76 -6.74 -7.02
N TYR A 124 -8.62 -6.11 -7.28
CA TYR A 124 -8.52 -4.90 -8.08
C TYR A 124 -7.52 -5.13 -9.21
N THR A 125 -7.91 -4.83 -10.44
CA THR A 125 -7.06 -5.01 -11.62
C THR A 125 -7.00 -3.74 -12.46
N GLY A 126 -5.95 -3.61 -13.25
CA GLY A 126 -5.82 -2.50 -14.19
C GLY A 126 -4.60 -2.65 -15.07
N GLY A 127 -4.39 -1.65 -15.92
CA GLY A 127 -3.33 -1.59 -16.91
C GLY A 127 -3.88 -1.26 -18.30
N PRO A 128 -3.01 -0.95 -19.26
CA PRO A 128 -1.55 -0.84 -19.11
C PRO A 128 -1.13 0.44 -18.36
N PHE A 129 0.03 0.38 -17.69
CA PHE A 129 0.65 1.53 -17.02
C PHE A 129 2.05 1.80 -17.58
N THR A 130 2.48 3.06 -17.52
CA THR A 130 3.85 3.46 -17.85
C THR A 130 4.64 3.64 -16.57
N ALA A 131 5.66 2.80 -16.38
CA ALA A 131 6.62 2.94 -15.30
C ALA A 131 7.83 3.74 -15.78
N SER A 132 8.20 4.78 -15.03
CA SER A 132 9.36 5.62 -15.34
C SER A 132 10.57 5.17 -14.54
N LYS A 133 11.74 5.13 -15.17
CA LYS A 133 12.99 4.76 -14.49
C LYS A 133 13.29 5.76 -13.37
N THR A 134 13.52 5.24 -12.17
CA THR A 134 13.91 6.01 -10.99
C THR A 134 15.37 5.77 -10.61
N SER A 135 15.92 4.60 -10.92
CA SER A 135 17.32 4.25 -10.64
C SER A 135 17.85 3.13 -11.55
N GLY A 136 19.17 2.92 -11.55
CA GLY A 136 19.83 1.84 -12.30
C GLY A 136 20.76 2.33 -13.41
N SER A 137 21.47 1.38 -14.02
CA SER A 137 22.50 1.63 -15.06
C SER A 137 21.90 2.25 -16.33
N PHE A 138 22.72 2.89 -17.18
CA PHE A 138 22.31 3.38 -18.50
C PHE A 138 21.68 2.29 -19.38
N LEU A 139 22.02 1.02 -19.13
CA LEU A 139 21.42 -0.14 -19.82
C LEU A 139 19.95 -0.39 -19.45
N CYS A 140 19.47 0.17 -18.35
CA CYS A 140 18.05 0.11 -17.98
C CYS A 140 17.25 1.09 -18.86
N PRO A 141 16.21 0.62 -19.58
CA PRO A 141 15.29 1.48 -20.32
C PRO A 141 14.79 2.68 -19.52
N GLY A 142 14.61 3.83 -20.16
CA GLY A 142 14.07 5.02 -19.49
C GLY A 142 12.63 4.85 -18.99
N THR A 143 11.87 3.97 -19.64
CA THR A 143 10.49 3.62 -19.29
C THR A 143 10.23 2.15 -19.56
N ALA A 144 9.32 1.56 -18.80
CA ALA A 144 8.82 0.21 -19.01
C ALA A 144 7.29 0.20 -19.01
N THR A 145 6.69 -0.69 -19.80
CA THR A 145 5.23 -0.89 -19.80
C THR A 145 4.88 -2.01 -18.83
N VAL A 146 3.93 -1.73 -17.95
CA VAL A 146 3.26 -2.73 -17.12
C VAL A 146 1.95 -3.07 -17.82
N ASP A 147 1.88 -4.24 -18.44
CA ASP A 147 0.74 -4.67 -19.26
C ASP A 147 -0.53 -4.80 -18.42
N SER A 148 -0.39 -5.41 -17.24
CA SER A 148 -1.48 -5.51 -16.27
C SER A 148 -0.97 -5.69 -14.85
N ALA A 149 -1.80 -5.31 -13.88
CA ALA A 149 -1.59 -5.58 -12.48
C ALA A 149 -2.90 -6.05 -11.82
N SER A 150 -2.79 -6.94 -10.85
CA SER A 150 -3.90 -7.46 -10.05
C SER A 150 -3.48 -7.55 -8.59
N PHE A 151 -4.35 -7.10 -7.69
CA PHE A 151 -4.15 -7.16 -6.24
C PHE A 151 -5.42 -7.67 -5.57
N SER A 152 -5.30 -8.71 -4.75
CA SER A 152 -6.42 -9.33 -4.03
C SER A 152 -6.18 -9.24 -2.52
N PHE A 153 -6.92 -8.34 -1.88
CA PHE A 153 -6.81 -8.10 -0.44
C PHE A 153 -7.72 -9.07 0.34
N HIS A 154 -7.21 -9.64 1.43
CA HIS A 154 -7.91 -10.62 2.27
C HIS A 154 -7.42 -10.62 3.72
#